data_AF-A0A8T9Q1W6-F1
#
_entry.id   AF-A0A8T9Q1W6-F1
#
_cell.length_a   1.000
_cell.length_b   1.000
_cell.length_c   1.000
_cell.angle_alpha   90.00
_cell.angle_beta   90.00
_cell.angle_gamma   90.00
#
_symmetry.space_group_name_H-M   'P 1'
#
loop_
_entity.id
_entity.type
_entity.pdbx_description
1 polymer ?
#
loop_
_entity_poly.entity_id
_entity_poly.type
_entity_poly.pdbx_seq_one_letter_code
_entity_poly.pdbx_strand_id
1 'polypeptide(L)'
;MKINLSALLLPKALAGCPWRQAKAGLLVLAFTLLHPSLQAQIPLVYSAENTGATCTAPPLPTFSQLPIVQPLTDPFMWSDGRGRSTSFSDWECRRNEIKAEVERYEIGTKPTRPRTLPPATPRVYSR
;
A
#
# COMPACT_ATOMS: atom_id res chain seq x y z
N MET A 1 16.75 8.39 -44.42
CA MET A 1 17.89 8.22 -43.50
C MET A 1 18.16 6.72 -43.38
N LYS A 2 19.19 6.23 -44.08
CA LYS A 2 19.58 4.81 -44.10
C LYS A 2 20.83 4.66 -43.24
N ILE A 3 20.82 3.74 -42.28
CA ILE A 3 22.02 3.34 -41.55
C ILE A 3 22.29 1.89 -41.89
N ASN A 4 23.54 1.64 -42.28
CA ASN A 4 23.99 0.46 -43.00
C ASN A 4 24.54 -0.62 -42.06
N LEU A 5 24.61 -1.81 -42.64
CA LEU A 5 24.92 -3.12 -42.09
C LEU A 5 26.41 -3.29 -41.69
N SER A 6 26.64 -4.07 -40.63
CA SER A 6 27.84 -4.90 -40.38
C SER A 6 29.18 -4.21 -40.15
N ALA A 7 29.60 -4.12 -38.88
CA ALA A 7 31.00 -4.20 -38.49
C ALA A 7 31.16 -5.25 -37.38
N LEU A 8 31.90 -6.28 -37.75
CA LEU A 8 32.47 -7.37 -36.99
C LEU A 8 32.64 -7.09 -35.48
N LEU A 9 32.25 -8.06 -34.66
CA LEU A 9 33.19 -8.77 -33.78
C LEU A 9 32.52 -10.07 -33.30
N LEU A 10 32.85 -11.16 -34.01
CA LEU A 10 32.73 -12.51 -33.46
C LEU A 10 33.42 -12.57 -32.09
N PRO A 11 32.78 -13.08 -31.03
CA PRO A 11 33.52 -13.51 -29.85
C PRO A 11 34.29 -14.78 -30.24
N LYS A 12 35.55 -14.60 -30.64
CA LYS A 12 36.53 -15.68 -30.64
C LYS A 12 36.61 -16.23 -29.22
N ALA A 13 36.35 -17.52 -29.11
CA ALA A 13 36.52 -18.31 -27.90
C ALA A 13 37.89 -18.04 -27.27
N LEU A 14 37.89 -17.61 -26.01
CA LEU A 14 38.99 -17.86 -25.11
C LEU A 14 38.42 -18.40 -23.80
N ALA A 15 38.56 -19.72 -23.69
CA ALA A 15 38.96 -20.43 -22.49
C ALA A 15 38.18 -20.10 -21.22
N GLY A 16 37.25 -21.00 -20.90
CA GLY A 16 36.74 -21.17 -19.56
C GLY A 16 37.89 -21.25 -18.56
N CYS A 17 38.00 -20.23 -17.72
CA CYS A 17 38.61 -20.36 -16.42
C CYS A 17 37.50 -20.82 -15.47
N PRO A 18 37.43 -22.11 -15.08
CA PRO A 18 36.33 -22.63 -14.26
C PRO A 18 36.19 -21.91 -12.91
N TRP A 19 37.27 -21.23 -12.47
CA TRP A 19 37.33 -20.46 -11.24
C TRP A 19 36.57 -19.12 -11.29
N ARG A 20 36.31 -18.55 -12.47
CA ARG A 20 35.53 -17.29 -12.59
C ARG A 20 34.01 -17.54 -12.58
N GLN A 21 33.57 -18.66 -13.14
CA GLN A 21 32.15 -19.07 -13.16
C GLN A 21 31.70 -19.59 -11.78
N ALA A 22 32.56 -20.32 -11.07
CA ALA A 22 32.27 -20.80 -9.72
C ALA A 22 32.09 -19.65 -8.71
N LYS A 23 32.89 -18.58 -8.80
CA LYS A 23 32.78 -17.40 -7.92
C LYS A 23 31.49 -16.59 -8.14
N ALA A 24 31.08 -16.44 -9.40
CA ALA A 24 29.82 -15.75 -9.74
C ALA A 24 28.59 -16.57 -9.31
N GLY A 25 28.62 -17.90 -9.49
CA GLY A 25 27.56 -18.80 -9.00
C GLY A 25 27.46 -18.85 -7.48
N LEU A 26 28.60 -18.88 -6.77
CA LEU A 26 28.65 -18.86 -5.30
C LEU A 26 28.12 -17.54 -4.71
N LEU A 27 28.39 -16.41 -5.37
CA LEU A 27 27.88 -15.09 -4.98
C LEU A 27 26.36 -14.96 -5.15
N VAL A 28 25.80 -15.51 -6.24
CA VAL A 28 24.33 -15.52 -6.45
C VAL A 28 23.63 -16.45 -5.46
N LEU A 29 24.18 -17.65 -5.21
CA LEU A 29 23.66 -18.58 -4.18
C LEU A 29 23.73 -17.99 -2.77
N ALA A 30 24.83 -17.31 -2.43
CA ALA A 30 24.97 -16.61 -1.16
C ALA A 30 23.95 -15.46 -1.02
N PHE A 31 23.69 -14.70 -2.09
CA PHE A 31 22.68 -13.65 -2.08
C PHE A 31 21.26 -14.22 -1.88
N THR A 32 20.91 -15.36 -2.48
CA THR A 32 19.59 -15.99 -2.27
C THR A 32 19.42 -16.63 -0.89
N LEU A 33 20.49 -17.12 -0.26
CA LEU A 33 20.47 -17.77 1.05
C LEU A 33 20.56 -16.77 2.23
N LEU A 34 20.98 -15.53 1.96
CA LEU A 34 21.10 -14.44 2.95
C LEU A 34 19.93 -13.45 2.93
N HIS A 35 18.91 -13.65 2.08
CA HIS A 35 17.67 -12.91 2.24
C HIS A 35 16.89 -13.56 3.40
N PRO A 36 16.83 -12.95 4.60
CA PRO A 36 15.77 -13.32 5.52
C PRO A 36 14.48 -13.08 4.76
N SER A 37 13.73 -14.15 4.53
CA SER A 37 12.34 -14.06 4.12
C SER A 37 11.69 -13.06 5.07
N LEU A 38 11.38 -11.85 4.61
CA LEU A 38 10.52 -10.92 5.32
C LEU A 38 9.10 -11.49 5.27
N GLN A 39 8.91 -12.67 5.87
CA GLN A 39 7.60 -13.17 6.23
C GLN A 39 7.20 -12.40 7.48
N ALA A 40 6.77 -11.15 7.29
CA ALA A 40 6.05 -10.45 8.33
C ALA A 40 4.77 -11.25 8.61
N GLN A 41 4.75 -11.99 9.71
CA GLN A 41 3.56 -12.69 10.15
C GLN A 41 2.48 -11.65 10.46
N ILE A 42 1.38 -11.67 9.70
CA ILE A 42 0.27 -10.75 9.92
C ILE A 42 -0.33 -11.06 11.31
N PRO A 43 -0.38 -10.09 12.24
CA PRO A 43 -0.91 -10.33 13.56
C PRO A 43 -2.41 -10.59 13.49
N LEU A 44 -2.89 -11.57 14.25
CA LEU A 44 -4.32 -11.88 14.34
C LEU A 44 -5.11 -10.81 15.12
N VAL A 45 -4.42 -10.04 15.96
CA VAL A 45 -4.99 -8.98 16.79
C VAL A 45 -4.15 -7.72 16.66
N TYR A 46 -4.77 -6.62 16.28
CA TYR A 46 -4.15 -5.31 16.21
C TYR A 46 -4.44 -4.52 17.50
N SER A 47 -3.45 -3.74 17.96
CA SER A 47 -3.59 -2.88 19.14
C SER A 47 -4.53 -1.70 18.90
N ALA A 48 -4.55 -1.19 17.66
CA ALA A 48 -5.38 -0.08 17.21
C ALA A 48 -6.18 -0.46 15.96
N GLU A 49 -7.45 -0.08 15.93
CA GLU A 49 -8.30 -0.23 14.73
C GLU A 49 -7.96 0.84 13.68
N ASN A 50 -7.72 2.07 14.12
CA ASN A 50 -7.35 3.20 13.28
C ASN A 50 -5.92 3.66 13.60
N THR A 51 -4.96 3.32 12.74
CA THR A 51 -3.54 3.69 12.92
C THR A 51 -3.26 5.17 12.61
N GLY A 52 -4.01 5.77 11.69
CA GLY A 52 -3.87 7.19 11.32
C GLY A 52 -4.75 8.15 12.13
N ALA A 53 -5.11 7.80 13.37
CA ALA A 53 -5.95 8.64 14.23
C ALA A 53 -5.33 10.02 14.54
N THR A 54 -4.02 10.18 14.29
CA THR A 54 -3.27 11.43 14.46
C THR A 54 -3.19 12.27 13.18
N CYS A 55 -3.68 11.77 12.05
CA CYS A 55 -3.70 12.53 10.80
C CYS A 55 -4.61 13.74 10.90
N THR A 56 -4.25 14.83 10.22
CA THR A 56 -5.07 16.03 10.14
C THR A 56 -6.42 15.70 9.52
N ALA A 57 -7.51 16.15 10.14
CA ALA A 57 -8.85 16.00 9.59
C ALA A 57 -8.99 16.81 8.28
N PRO A 58 -9.72 16.30 7.28
CA PRO A 58 -9.92 17.02 6.03
C PRO A 58 -10.86 18.22 6.20
N PRO A 59 -10.89 19.13 5.23
CA PRO A 59 -11.98 20.09 5.13
C PRO A 59 -13.29 19.33 4.94
N LEU A 60 -14.24 19.54 5.87
CA LEU A 60 -15.58 18.96 5.81
C LEU A 60 -16.61 20.09 5.61
N PRO A 61 -16.66 20.70 4.41
CA PRO A 61 -17.59 21.79 4.12
C PRO A 61 -19.05 21.37 4.28
N THR A 62 -19.95 22.35 4.30
CA THR A 62 -21.38 22.05 4.32
C THR A 62 -21.83 21.47 2.97
N PHE A 63 -22.95 20.74 2.96
CA PHE A 63 -23.44 20.07 1.76
C PHE A 63 -23.65 21.03 0.57
N SER A 64 -24.08 22.27 0.83
CA SER A 64 -24.29 23.31 -0.20
C SER A 64 -23.00 23.84 -0.83
N GLN A 65 -21.85 23.57 -0.22
CA GLN A 65 -20.53 23.97 -0.70
C GLN A 65 -19.81 22.84 -1.46
N LEU A 66 -20.40 21.65 -1.53
CA LEU A 66 -19.79 20.51 -2.22
C LEU A 66 -19.91 20.65 -3.74
N PRO A 67 -18.84 20.37 -4.50
CA PRO A 67 -18.91 20.33 -5.95
C PRO A 67 -19.71 19.10 -6.42
N ILE A 68 -20.39 19.24 -7.57
CA ILE A 68 -20.99 18.09 -8.25
C ILE A 68 -19.87 17.32 -8.96
N VAL A 69 -19.61 16.10 -8.52
CA VAL A 69 -18.66 15.18 -9.15
C VAL A 69 -19.47 14.03 -9.76
N GLN A 70 -19.60 14.03 -11.09
CA GLN A 70 -20.28 12.95 -11.81
C GLN A 70 -19.49 11.63 -11.90
N PRO A 71 -18.16 11.63 -12.14
CA PRO A 71 -17.40 10.38 -12.11
C PRO A 71 -17.15 9.92 -10.66
N LEU A 72 -16.57 8.73 -10.51
CA LEU A 72 -16.05 8.30 -9.21
C LEU A 72 -14.94 9.25 -8.74
N THR A 73 -14.96 9.60 -7.46
CA THR A 73 -13.93 10.44 -6.83
C THR A 73 -12.56 9.79 -6.95
N ASP A 74 -11.54 10.59 -7.24
CA ASP A 74 -10.16 10.10 -7.30
C ASP A 74 -9.66 9.70 -5.90
N PRO A 75 -9.30 8.43 -5.67
CA PRO A 75 -8.88 7.97 -4.34
C PRO A 75 -7.52 8.53 -3.92
N PHE A 76 -6.72 9.08 -4.86
CA PHE A 76 -5.39 9.62 -4.57
C PHE A 76 -5.36 11.13 -4.46
N MET A 77 -6.41 11.86 -4.82
CA MET A 77 -6.48 13.31 -4.62
C MET A 77 -6.83 13.64 -3.17
N TRP A 78 -6.16 14.62 -2.60
CA TRP A 78 -6.48 15.20 -1.29
C TRP A 78 -7.66 16.17 -1.39
N SER A 79 -8.54 16.15 -0.39
CA SER A 79 -9.75 16.99 -0.36
C SER A 79 -9.49 18.46 -0.04
N ASP A 80 -8.31 18.80 0.48
CA ASP A 80 -7.83 20.18 0.63
C ASP A 80 -7.26 20.78 -0.66
N GLY A 81 -7.22 20.00 -1.75
CA GLY A 81 -6.72 20.43 -3.05
C GLY A 81 -5.20 20.52 -3.15
N ARG A 82 -4.42 20.05 -2.16
CA ARG A 82 -2.95 20.11 -2.20
C ARG A 82 -2.29 19.17 -3.22
N GLY A 83 -3.08 18.37 -3.93
CA GLY A 83 -2.64 17.53 -5.04
C GLY A 83 -2.91 16.05 -4.81
N ARG A 84 -2.03 15.20 -5.36
CA ARG A 84 -2.14 13.73 -5.32
C ARG A 84 -1.19 13.10 -4.32
N SER A 85 -1.66 12.10 -3.60
CA SER A 85 -0.84 11.11 -2.90
C SER A 85 -0.01 10.30 -3.89
N THR A 86 1.29 10.19 -3.65
CA THR A 86 2.21 9.40 -4.48
C THR A 86 3.06 8.41 -3.68
N SER A 87 3.04 8.49 -2.35
CA SER A 87 3.75 7.56 -1.48
C SER A 87 2.79 6.58 -0.82
N PHE A 88 3.29 5.37 -0.53
CA PHE A 88 2.55 4.40 0.28
C PHE A 88 2.29 4.91 1.70
N SER A 89 3.23 5.67 2.28
CA SER A 89 3.10 6.26 3.62
C SER A 89 1.91 7.21 3.74
N ASP A 90 1.53 7.87 2.65
CA ASP A 90 0.44 8.84 2.61
C ASP A 90 -0.92 8.16 2.80
N TRP A 91 -1.02 6.88 2.44
CA TRP A 91 -2.27 6.12 2.45
C TRP A 91 -2.90 6.02 3.84
N GLU A 92 -2.09 6.04 4.90
CA GLU A 92 -2.61 6.07 6.26
C GLU A 92 -3.48 7.31 6.52
N CYS A 93 -2.99 8.49 6.12
CA CYS A 93 -3.74 9.73 6.26
C CYS A 93 -4.84 9.88 5.20
N ARG A 94 -4.62 9.41 3.97
CA ARG A 94 -5.67 9.41 2.94
C ARG A 94 -6.86 8.54 3.34
N ARG A 95 -6.64 7.36 3.93
CA ARG A 95 -7.74 6.54 4.48
C ARG A 95 -8.48 7.23 5.63
N ASN A 96 -7.80 8.00 6.47
CA ASN A 96 -8.47 8.75 7.55
C ASN A 96 -9.31 9.91 7.03
N GLU A 97 -8.84 10.57 5.98
CA GLU A 97 -9.63 11.57 5.26
C GLU A 97 -10.90 10.97 4.65
N ILE A 98 -10.77 9.88 3.87
CA ILE A 98 -11.94 9.18 3.29
C ILE A 98 -12.91 8.71 4.38
N LYS A 99 -12.39 8.15 5.49
CA LYS A 99 -13.20 7.74 6.64
C LYS A 99 -14.03 8.91 7.17
N ALA A 100 -13.41 10.07 7.38
CA ALA A 100 -14.10 11.25 7.90
C ALA A 100 -15.17 11.77 6.93
N GLU A 101 -14.91 11.74 5.63
CA GLU A 101 -15.87 12.12 4.59
C GLU A 101 -17.09 11.20 4.54
N VAL A 102 -16.88 9.88 4.53
CA VAL A 102 -17.97 8.89 4.51
C VAL A 102 -18.81 8.97 5.78
N GLU A 103 -18.17 9.12 6.94
CA GLU A 103 -18.87 9.32 8.22
C GLU A 103 -19.67 10.62 8.24
N ARG A 104 -19.18 11.70 7.62
CA ARG A 104 -19.86 13.00 7.60
C ARG A 104 -21.04 13.04 6.63
N TYR A 105 -20.89 12.46 5.45
CA TYR A 105 -21.84 12.67 4.34
C TYR A 105 -22.76 11.50 4.06
N GLU A 106 -22.50 10.30 4.60
CA GLU A 106 -23.27 9.10 4.24
C GLU A 106 -23.72 8.28 5.45
N ILE A 107 -22.78 7.77 6.25
CA ILE A 107 -23.09 6.71 7.23
C ILE A 107 -23.25 7.20 8.67
N GLY A 108 -22.92 8.47 8.95
CA GLY A 108 -22.86 9.02 10.31
C GLY A 108 -21.57 8.66 11.05
N THR A 109 -21.34 9.30 12.20
CA THR A 109 -20.09 9.12 12.96
C THR A 109 -19.99 7.72 13.54
N LYS A 110 -18.89 7.01 13.21
CA LYS A 110 -18.58 5.73 13.85
C LYS A 110 -18.22 5.96 15.32
N PRO A 111 -18.92 5.32 16.28
CA PRO A 111 -18.59 5.47 17.69
C PRO A 111 -17.23 4.84 18.02
N THR A 112 -16.60 5.36 19.08
CA THR A 112 -15.38 4.77 19.63
C THR A 112 -15.66 3.41 20.27
N ARG A 113 -14.61 2.61 20.46
CA ARG A 113 -14.74 1.33 21.17
C ARG A 113 -15.32 1.59 22.57
N PRO A 114 -16.43 0.95 22.94
CA PRO A 114 -16.97 1.07 24.30
C PRO A 114 -16.00 0.46 25.31
N ARG A 115 -15.95 1.05 26.52
CA ARG A 115 -15.10 0.54 27.62
C ARG A 115 -15.48 -0.88 28.06
N THR A 116 -16.77 -1.21 27.94
CA THR A 116 -17.33 -2.49 28.36
C THR A 116 -18.05 -3.12 27.17
N LEU A 117 -17.64 -4.33 26.81
CA LEU A 117 -18.36 -5.14 25.82
C LEU A 117 -19.46 -5.94 26.54
N PRO A 118 -20.68 -6.01 25.99
CA PRO A 118 -21.69 -6.93 26.50
C PRO A 118 -21.20 -8.38 26.35
N PRO A 119 -21.66 -9.31 27.21
CA PRO A 119 -21.31 -10.71 27.10
C PRO A 119 -21.71 -11.25 25.73
N ALA A 120 -20.89 -12.14 25.15
CA ALA A 120 -21.16 -12.74 23.85
C ALA A 120 -22.50 -13.51 23.92
N THR A 121 -23.43 -13.15 23.05
CA THR A 121 -24.69 -13.88 22.90
C THR A 121 -24.40 -15.28 22.34
N PRO A 122 -24.95 -16.36 22.94
CA PRO A 122 -24.78 -17.70 22.38
C PRO A 122 -25.32 -17.73 20.95
N ARG A 123 -24.52 -18.22 19.99
CA ARG A 123 -25.03 -18.48 18.64
C ARG A 123 -26.01 -19.64 18.70
N VAL A 124 -27.30 -19.35 18.58
CA VAL A 124 -28.33 -20.36 18.33
C VAL A 124 -28.16 -20.79 16.87
N TYR A 125 -27.45 -21.88 16.63
CA TYR A 125 -27.51 -22.56 15.35
C TYR A 125 -28.83 -23.35 15.31
N SER A 126 -29.77 -22.90 14.49
CA SER A 126 -30.95 -23.68 14.12
C SER A 126 -30.47 -24.94 13.40
N ARG A 127 -30.81 -26.11 13.93
CA ARG A 127 -30.60 -27.40 13.27
C ARG A 127 -31.70 -27.67 12.26
#